data_AF-A0A9W4TDG3-F1
#
_entry.id   AF-A0A9W4TDG3-F1
#
_cell.length_a   1.000
_cell.length_b   1.000
_cell.length_c   1.000
_cell.angle_alpha   90.00
_cell.angle_beta   90.00
_cell.angle_gamma   90.00
#
_symmetry.space_group_name_H-M   'P 1'
#
loop_
_entity.id
_entity.type
_entity.pdbx_description
1 polymer ?
#
loop_
_entity_poly.entity_id
_entity_poly.type
_entity_poly.pdbx_seq_one_letter_code
_entity_poly.pdbx_strand_id
1 'polypeptide(L)'
;MDELRGILWRQFGAVIDMLESSILVCPELFWDKKDFWYSVYHTIFWMDYYSSTEPDTFSPPEPFSLSEFDPQGILPDRIYLKEELLDYLEYSRKKIFYLIEGLNEETSKESITSNKNYNRIEMILYNMRHVQHHVGQLNLLLRQNVDVAGKWVSQSDKKYS
;
A
#
# COMPACT_ATOMS: atom_id res chain seq x y z
N MET A 1 -13.43 -10.77 17.91
CA MET A 1 -12.30 -9.94 17.43
C MET A 1 -11.46 -10.69 16.41
N ASP A 2 -11.14 -11.96 16.65
CA ASP A 2 -10.43 -12.85 15.71
C ASP A 2 -11.05 -12.90 14.31
N GLU A 3 -12.38 -13.06 14.23
CA GLU A 3 -13.07 -13.07 12.94
C GLU A 3 -12.89 -11.76 12.17
N LEU A 4 -13.00 -10.61 12.86
CA LEU A 4 -12.80 -9.29 12.25
C LEU A 4 -11.36 -9.15 11.75
N ARG A 5 -10.35 -9.50 12.56
CA ARG A 5 -8.93 -9.51 12.16
C ARG A 5 -8.72 -10.35 10.91
N GLY A 6 -9.27 -11.56 10.90
CA GLY A 6 -9.20 -12.47 9.77
C GLY A 6 -9.87 -11.93 8.50
N ILE A 7 -11.04 -11.30 8.61
CA ILE A 7 -11.73 -10.69 7.46
C ILE A 7 -10.91 -9.52 6.91
N LEU A 8 -10.47 -8.61 7.79
CA LEU A 8 -9.67 -7.44 7.40
C LEU A 8 -8.38 -7.87 6.71
N TRP A 9 -7.65 -8.84 7.28
CA TRP A 9 -6.41 -9.30 6.67
C TRP A 9 -6.64 -10.01 5.33
N ARG A 10 -7.60 -10.93 5.24
CA ARG A 10 -7.86 -11.64 3.97
C ARG A 10 -8.19 -10.68 2.84
N GLN A 11 -8.90 -9.58 3.12
CA GLN A 11 -9.27 -8.60 2.09
C GLN A 11 -8.16 -7.59 1.83
N PHE A 12 -7.55 -7.00 2.85
CA PHE A 12 -6.49 -6.03 2.63
C PHE A 12 -5.24 -6.70 2.04
N GLY A 13 -4.83 -7.86 2.57
CA GLY A 13 -3.76 -8.66 1.98
C GLY A 13 -4.01 -8.97 0.50
N ALA A 14 -5.25 -9.24 0.09
CA ALA A 14 -5.57 -9.55 -1.31
C ALA A 14 -5.35 -8.33 -2.21
N VAL A 15 -5.70 -7.13 -1.74
CA VAL A 15 -5.43 -5.88 -2.47
C VAL A 15 -3.92 -5.66 -2.61
N ILE A 16 -3.13 -6.00 -1.58
CA ILE A 16 -1.65 -5.92 -1.62
C ILE A 16 -1.07 -6.97 -2.59
N ASP A 17 -1.63 -8.19 -2.63
CA ASP A 17 -1.26 -9.24 -3.61
C ASP A 17 -1.55 -8.79 -5.05
N MET A 18 -2.66 -8.08 -5.27
CA MET A 18 -2.99 -7.49 -6.58
C MET A 18 -2.03 -6.36 -6.98
N LEU A 19 -1.59 -5.55 -6.02
CA LEU A 19 -0.55 -4.53 -6.25
C LEU A 19 0.78 -5.18 -6.63
N GLU A 20 1.23 -6.17 -5.85
CA GLU A 20 2.43 -6.96 -6.15
C GLU A 20 2.36 -7.58 -7.55
N SER A 21 1.22 -8.20 -7.88
CA SER A 21 1.03 -8.78 -9.20
C SER A 21 1.12 -7.74 -10.33
N SER A 22 0.61 -6.53 -10.13
CA SER A 22 0.71 -5.43 -11.11
C SER A 22 2.17 -4.99 -11.33
N ILE A 23 2.95 -4.94 -10.25
CA ILE A 23 4.38 -4.58 -10.31
C ILE A 23 5.18 -5.65 -11.06
N LEU A 24 4.95 -6.93 -10.72
CA LEU A 24 5.69 -8.06 -11.28
C LEU A 24 5.47 -8.24 -12.79
N VAL A 25 4.24 -8.02 -13.27
CA VAL A 25 3.93 -8.17 -14.71
C VAL A 25 4.32 -6.96 -15.55
N CYS A 26 4.63 -5.82 -14.92
CA CYS A 26 5.04 -4.61 -15.64
C CYS A 26 6.40 -4.85 -16.32
N PRO A 27 6.53 -4.73 -17.66
CA PRO A 27 7.81 -4.88 -18.33
C PRO A 27 8.80 -3.77 -17.93
N GLU A 28 10.09 -4.09 -17.82
CA GLU A 28 11.15 -3.08 -17.52
C GLU A 28 11.10 -1.87 -18.46
N LEU A 29 10.87 -2.12 -19.76
CA LEU A 29 10.78 -1.08 -20.78
C LEU A 29 9.61 -0.10 -20.58
N PHE A 30 8.62 -0.45 -19.75
CA PHE A 30 7.45 0.38 -19.44
C PHE A 30 7.50 0.96 -18.02
N TRP A 31 8.41 0.52 -17.17
CA TRP A 31 8.47 0.89 -15.74
C TRP A 31 8.55 2.41 -15.52
N ASP A 32 9.39 3.09 -16.29
CA ASP A 32 9.61 4.55 -16.23
C ASP A 32 8.60 5.36 -17.09
N LYS A 33 7.60 4.71 -17.68
CA LYS A 33 6.62 5.35 -18.58
C LYS A 33 5.32 5.61 -17.85
N LYS A 34 4.63 6.68 -18.28
CA LYS A 34 3.28 7.05 -17.77
C LYS A 34 3.22 7.12 -16.24
N ASP A 35 4.34 7.49 -15.61
CA ASP A 35 4.49 7.57 -14.16
C ASP A 35 4.10 6.28 -13.42
N PHE A 36 4.32 5.12 -14.06
CA PHE A 36 3.95 3.82 -13.48
C PHE A 36 4.71 3.54 -12.18
N TRP A 37 6.04 3.65 -12.20
CA TRP A 37 6.87 3.50 -11.00
C TRP A 37 6.44 4.45 -9.87
N TYR A 38 6.10 5.70 -10.21
CA TYR A 38 5.70 6.69 -9.23
C TYR A 38 4.33 6.37 -8.63
N SER A 39 3.38 5.93 -9.45
CA SER A 39 2.07 5.48 -8.98
C SER A 39 2.19 4.28 -8.03
N VAL A 40 3.13 3.36 -8.30
CA VAL A 40 3.46 2.26 -7.38
C VAL A 40 4.03 2.82 -6.07
N TYR A 41 5.03 3.69 -6.15
CA TYR A 41 5.66 4.31 -4.99
C TYR A 41 4.64 5.08 -4.11
N HIS A 42 3.83 5.95 -4.71
CA HIS A 42 2.74 6.67 -4.07
C HIS A 42 1.82 5.73 -3.30
N THR A 43 1.40 4.66 -3.97
CA THR A 43 0.49 3.68 -3.36
C THR A 43 1.11 3.05 -2.12
N ILE A 44 2.38 2.64 -2.19
CA ILE A 44 3.10 1.99 -1.08
C ILE A 44 3.38 2.98 0.05
N PHE A 45 3.79 4.21 -0.28
CA PHE A 45 4.09 5.25 0.70
C PHE A 45 2.88 5.58 1.56
N TRP A 46 1.73 5.87 0.94
CA TRP A 46 0.51 6.18 1.67
C TRP A 46 -0.04 4.95 2.40
N MET A 47 0.16 3.75 1.82
CA MET A 47 -0.15 2.50 2.50
C MET A 47 0.63 2.33 3.80
N ASP A 48 1.93 2.63 3.80
CA ASP A 48 2.78 2.61 4.99
C ASP A 48 2.38 3.70 6.00
N TYR A 49 2.24 4.94 5.53
CA TYR A 49 1.89 6.09 6.36
C TYR A 49 0.57 5.88 7.11
N TYR A 50 -0.51 5.52 6.39
CA TYR A 50 -1.82 5.28 7.00
C TYR A 50 -1.88 4.06 7.93
N SER A 51 -0.86 3.21 7.89
CA SER A 51 -0.71 2.07 8.81
C SER A 51 0.13 2.41 10.05
N SER A 52 0.63 3.64 10.15
CA SER A 52 1.42 4.09 11.30
C SER A 52 0.54 4.31 12.52
N THR A 53 1.06 3.95 13.69
CA THR A 53 0.44 4.27 14.98
C THR A 53 0.83 5.68 15.45
N GLU A 54 2.00 6.16 15.03
CA GLU A 54 2.55 7.49 15.32
C GLU A 54 2.83 8.23 14.00
N PRO A 55 1.82 8.83 13.36
CA PRO A 55 2.00 9.48 12.06
C PRO A 55 2.91 10.71 12.11
N ASP A 56 3.03 11.38 13.27
CA ASP A 56 3.84 12.59 13.43
C ASP A 56 5.36 12.30 13.39
N THR A 57 5.76 11.06 13.67
CA THR A 57 7.16 10.60 13.66
C THR A 57 7.44 9.68 12.47
N PHE A 58 6.52 9.59 11.51
CA PHE A 58 6.64 8.70 10.38
C PHE A 58 7.87 8.99 9.52
N SER A 59 8.61 7.92 9.21
CA SER A 59 9.62 7.91 8.16
C SER A 59 9.48 6.60 7.38
N PRO A 60 9.51 6.63 6.04
CA PRO A 60 9.61 5.42 5.25
C PRO A 60 10.99 4.78 5.43
N PRO A 61 11.17 3.48 5.10
CA PRO A 61 12.48 2.85 5.13
C PRO A 61 13.41 3.47 4.07
N GLU A 62 14.72 3.42 4.30
CA GLU A 62 15.70 3.75 3.26
C GLU A 62 15.53 2.83 2.04
N PRO A 63 15.69 3.31 0.80
CA PRO A 63 16.16 4.64 0.40
C PRO A 63 15.02 5.63 0.05
N PHE A 64 13.82 5.41 0.57
CA PHE A 64 12.65 6.22 0.21
C PHE A 64 12.62 7.54 0.96
N SER A 65 12.24 8.61 0.28
CA SER A 65 12.16 9.96 0.86
C SER A 65 10.74 10.32 1.30
N LEU A 66 10.57 11.51 1.90
CA LEU A 66 9.27 12.09 2.26
C LEU A 66 8.66 12.92 1.12
N SER A 67 9.02 12.66 -0.14
CA SER A 67 8.60 13.47 -1.30
C SER A 67 7.07 13.56 -1.47
N GLU A 68 6.33 12.55 -1.01
CA GLU A 68 4.85 12.55 -1.02
C GLU A 68 4.23 13.62 -0.10
N PHE A 69 4.99 14.14 0.86
CA PHE A 69 4.58 15.28 1.69
C PHE A 69 5.02 16.63 1.13
N ASP A 70 5.77 16.66 0.01
CA ASP A 70 6.21 17.92 -0.56
C ASP A 70 4.99 18.71 -1.10
N PRO A 71 4.70 19.91 -0.56
CA PRO A 71 3.51 20.66 -0.93
C PRO A 71 3.57 21.22 -2.36
N GLN A 72 4.75 21.25 -2.98
CA GLN A 72 4.94 21.65 -4.37
C GLN A 72 4.81 20.47 -5.33
N GLY A 73 4.62 19.24 -4.82
CA GLY A 73 4.48 18.03 -5.63
C GLY A 73 5.80 17.62 -6.29
N ILE A 74 6.92 17.91 -5.65
CA ILE A 74 8.25 17.51 -6.16
C ILE A 74 8.38 15.98 -6.05
N LEU A 75 8.61 15.34 -7.19
CA LEU A 75 8.85 13.90 -7.26
C LEU A 75 10.21 13.53 -6.64
N PRO A 76 10.43 12.25 -6.26
CA PRO A 76 11.75 11.78 -5.88
C PRO A 76 12.84 12.12 -6.89
N ASP A 77 14.06 12.38 -6.41
CA ASP A 77 15.22 12.78 -7.24
C ASP A 77 15.65 11.72 -8.27
N ARG A 78 15.14 10.49 -8.12
CA ARG A 78 15.40 9.38 -9.03
C ARG A 78 14.18 8.48 -9.18
N ILE A 79 14.18 7.70 -10.25
CA ILE A 79 13.27 6.59 -10.42
C ILE A 79 13.70 5.47 -9.46
N TYR A 80 12.76 4.98 -8.66
CA TYR A 80 12.98 3.77 -7.86
C TYR A 80 12.91 2.53 -8.74
N LEU A 81 13.80 1.58 -8.48
CA LEU A 81 13.82 0.29 -9.16
C LEU A 81 12.62 -0.55 -8.74
N LYS A 82 12.24 -1.48 -9.61
CA LYS A 82 11.12 -2.39 -9.34
C LYS A 82 11.36 -3.20 -8.06
N GLU A 83 12.56 -3.72 -7.89
CA GLU A 83 12.96 -4.52 -6.73
C GLU A 83 12.90 -3.71 -5.44
N GLU A 84 13.35 -2.44 -5.48
CA GLU A 84 13.26 -1.54 -4.33
C GLU A 84 11.80 -1.36 -3.89
N LEU A 85 10.88 -1.13 -4.84
CA LEU A 85 9.47 -0.98 -4.51
C LEU A 85 8.80 -2.29 -4.07
N LEU A 86 9.26 -3.45 -4.55
CA LEU A 86 8.81 -4.75 -4.04
C LEU A 86 9.27 -4.97 -2.59
N ASP A 87 10.49 -4.59 -2.25
CA ASP A 87 11.01 -4.66 -0.88
C ASP A 87 10.22 -3.72 0.05
N TYR A 88 9.92 -2.50 -0.40
CA TYR A 88 9.06 -1.58 0.36
C TYR A 88 7.64 -2.12 0.53
N LEU A 89 7.06 -2.69 -0.53
CA LEU A 89 5.74 -3.32 -0.47
C LEU A 89 5.69 -4.43 0.59
N GLU A 90 6.71 -5.28 0.67
CA GLU A 90 6.80 -6.35 1.65
C GLU A 90 6.98 -5.82 3.08
N TYR A 91 7.80 -4.79 3.26
CA TYR A 91 7.93 -4.08 4.54
C TYR A 91 6.57 -3.56 5.03
N SER A 92 5.86 -2.81 4.17
CA SER A 92 4.56 -2.22 4.49
C SER A 92 3.48 -3.27 4.70
N ARG A 93 3.53 -4.37 3.94
CA ARG A 93 2.63 -5.52 4.10
C ARG A 93 2.75 -6.16 5.48
N LYS A 94 3.98 -6.41 5.96
CA LYS A 94 4.22 -6.93 7.32
C LYS A 94 3.69 -5.99 8.39
N LYS A 95 3.94 -4.68 8.24
CA LYS A 95 3.42 -3.68 9.16
C LYS A 95 1.89 -3.72 9.26
N ILE A 96 1.20 -3.79 8.13
CA ILE A 96 -0.27 -3.92 8.09
C ILE A 96 -0.74 -5.23 8.72
N PHE A 97 -0.07 -6.33 8.42
CA PHE A 97 -0.41 -7.63 9.00
C PHE A 97 -0.37 -7.56 10.53
N TYR A 98 0.74 -7.10 11.11
CA TYR A 98 0.89 -7.01 12.55
C TYR A 98 -0.03 -5.96 13.17
N LEU A 99 -0.34 -4.87 12.46
CA LEU A 99 -1.35 -3.89 12.90
C LEU A 99 -2.73 -4.55 13.04
N ILE A 100 -3.16 -5.33 12.04
CA ILE A 100 -4.45 -6.03 12.05
C ILE A 100 -4.46 -7.15 13.09
N GLU A 101 -3.40 -7.95 13.15
CA GLU A 101 -3.26 -9.01 14.16
C GLU A 101 -3.22 -8.43 15.57
N GLY A 102 -2.69 -7.23 15.78
CA GLY A 102 -2.65 -6.56 17.09
C GLY A 102 -3.99 -5.99 17.58
N LEU A 103 -5.03 -5.97 16.74
CA LEU A 103 -6.32 -5.34 17.09
C LEU A 103 -6.99 -6.01 18.29
N ASN A 104 -7.45 -5.16 19.22
CA ASN A 104 -8.28 -5.50 20.37
C ASN A 104 -9.41 -4.46 20.53
N GLU A 105 -10.23 -4.59 21.58
CA GLU A 105 -11.39 -3.72 21.79
C GLU A 105 -11.04 -2.24 22.00
N GLU A 106 -9.88 -1.95 22.56
CA GLU A 106 -9.40 -0.59 22.82
C GLU A 106 -8.78 0.00 21.55
N THR A 107 -7.75 -0.66 21.03
CA THR A 107 -7.01 -0.23 19.83
C THR A 107 -7.89 -0.11 18.57
N SER A 108 -8.96 -0.89 18.48
CA SER A 108 -9.92 -0.78 17.37
C SER A 108 -10.71 0.53 17.35
N LYS A 109 -10.87 1.19 18.51
CA LYS A 109 -11.63 2.44 18.69
C LYS A 109 -10.73 3.67 18.73
N GLU A 110 -9.42 3.49 18.82
CA GLU A 110 -8.46 4.60 18.84
C GLU A 110 -8.60 5.47 17.59
N SER A 111 -8.63 6.78 17.81
CA SER A 111 -8.50 7.78 16.74
C SER A 111 -7.03 8.00 16.43
N ILE A 112 -6.64 7.84 15.17
CA ILE A 112 -5.22 7.78 14.76
C ILE A 112 -4.71 9.13 14.28
N THR A 113 -5.62 10.00 13.81
CA THR A 113 -5.24 11.28 13.25
C THR A 113 -6.11 12.37 13.83
N SER A 114 -5.50 13.50 14.17
CA SER A 114 -6.22 14.73 14.55
C SER A 114 -7.09 15.27 13.40
N ASN A 115 -6.69 14.99 12.16
CA ASN A 115 -7.29 15.57 10.95
C ASN A 115 -8.43 14.73 10.33
N LYS A 116 -8.50 13.43 10.60
CA LYS A 116 -9.61 12.56 10.15
C LYS A 116 -10.24 11.88 11.36
N ASN A 117 -11.55 12.05 11.52
CA ASN A 117 -12.32 11.45 12.62
C ASN A 117 -12.61 9.97 12.33
N TYR A 118 -11.56 9.17 12.16
CA TYR A 118 -11.64 7.73 11.90
C TYR A 118 -11.04 6.96 13.06
N ASN A 119 -11.74 5.91 13.49
CA ASN A 119 -11.12 4.90 14.34
C ASN A 119 -10.13 4.03 13.54
N ARG A 120 -9.37 3.18 14.24
CA ARG A 120 -8.39 2.29 13.62
C ARG A 120 -8.98 1.39 12.52
N ILE A 121 -10.18 0.83 12.73
CA ILE A 121 -10.82 -0.03 11.72
C ILE A 121 -11.16 0.77 10.46
N GLU A 122 -11.73 1.97 10.63
CA GLU A 122 -12.06 2.85 9.51
C GLU A 122 -10.80 3.28 8.74
N MET A 123 -9.68 3.53 9.44
CA MET A 123 -8.42 3.84 8.79
C MET A 123 -7.87 2.65 7.99
N ILE A 124 -7.97 1.42 8.52
CA ILE A 124 -7.58 0.20 7.79
C ILE A 124 -8.42 0.04 6.52
N LEU A 125 -9.73 0.22 6.61
CA LEU A 125 -10.63 0.16 5.45
C LEU A 125 -10.37 1.28 4.44
N TYR A 126 -10.12 2.50 4.92
CA TYR A 126 -9.75 3.64 4.08
C TYR A 126 -8.48 3.34 3.29
N ASN A 127 -7.46 2.82 3.96
CA ASN A 127 -6.19 2.45 3.35
C ASN A 127 -6.36 1.34 2.31
N MET A 128 -7.10 0.28 2.64
CA MET A 128 -7.44 -0.80 1.70
C MET A 128 -8.11 -0.26 0.41
N ARG A 129 -9.07 0.66 0.54
CA ARG A 129 -9.73 1.27 -0.63
C ARG A 129 -8.78 2.14 -1.45
N HIS A 130 -7.88 2.87 -0.80
CA HIS A 130 -6.85 3.66 -1.46
C HIS A 130 -5.94 2.76 -2.31
N VAL A 131 -5.43 1.67 -1.74
CA VAL A 131 -4.59 0.72 -2.49
C VAL A 131 -5.36 0.10 -3.66
N GLN A 132 -6.62 -0.33 -3.44
CA GLN A 132 -7.45 -0.92 -4.49
C GLN A 132 -7.72 0.07 -5.64
N HIS A 133 -7.90 1.35 -5.33
CA HIS A 133 -8.08 2.40 -6.32
C HIS A 133 -6.89 2.48 -7.28
N HIS A 134 -5.68 2.55 -6.73
CA HIS A 134 -4.46 2.63 -7.54
C HIS A 134 -4.13 1.32 -8.27
N VAL A 135 -4.42 0.15 -7.68
CA VAL A 135 -4.33 -1.13 -8.39
C VAL A 135 -5.20 -1.14 -9.66
N GLY A 136 -6.40 -0.57 -9.59
CA GLY A 136 -7.26 -0.40 -10.78
C GLY A 136 -6.62 0.50 -11.85
N GLN A 137 -6.02 1.62 -11.43
CA GLN A 137 -5.32 2.55 -12.34
C GLN A 137 -4.08 1.91 -12.99
N LEU A 138 -3.23 1.24 -12.21
CA LEU A 138 -2.05 0.55 -12.70
C LEU A 138 -2.42 -0.53 -13.72
N ASN A 139 -3.45 -1.33 -13.43
CA ASN A 139 -3.94 -2.34 -14.38
C ASN A 139 -4.50 -1.74 -15.66
N LEU A 140 -5.17 -0.58 -15.58
CA LEU A 140 -5.61 0.14 -16.77
C LEU A 140 -4.43 0.59 -17.63
N LEU A 141 -3.38 1.16 -17.01
CA LEU A 141 -2.16 1.56 -17.71
C LEU A 141 -1.49 0.38 -18.41
N LEU A 142 -1.35 -0.76 -17.72
CA LEU A 142 -0.76 -1.97 -18.30
C LEU A 142 -1.57 -2.47 -19.50
N ARG A 143 -2.91 -2.55 -19.36
CA ARG A 143 -3.79 -2.99 -20.46
C ARG A 143 -3.69 -2.11 -21.68
N GLN A 144 -3.68 -0.79 -21.49
CA GLN A 144 -3.70 0.16 -22.61
C GLN A 144 -2.38 0.27 -23.36
N ASN A 145 -1.25 -0.02 -22.71
CA ASN A 145 0.07 0.29 -23.28
C ASN A 145 0.92 -0.95 -23.61
N VAL A 146 0.71 -2.06 -22.91
CA VAL A 146 1.54 -3.28 -23.05
C VAL A 146 0.72 -4.59 -23.06
N ASP A 147 -0.62 -4.49 -23.07
CA ASP A 147 -1.58 -5.60 -23.13
C ASP A 147 -1.37 -6.72 -22.07
N VAL A 148 -0.89 -6.34 -20.89
CA VAL A 148 -0.82 -7.22 -19.70
C VAL A 148 -1.64 -6.64 -18.55
N ALA A 149 -1.88 -7.41 -17.50
CA ALA A 149 -2.47 -6.94 -16.26
C ALA A 149 -2.11 -7.86 -15.09
N GLY A 150 -2.09 -7.30 -13.88
CA GLY A 150 -2.01 -8.08 -12.66
C GLY A 150 -3.23 -8.98 -12.49
N LYS A 151 -3.06 -10.04 -11.68
CA LYS A 151 -4.13 -10.99 -11.38
C LYS A 151 -5.11 -10.41 -10.37
N TRP A 152 -6.38 -10.81 -10.49
CA TRP A 152 -7.35 -10.63 -9.42
C TRP A 152 -7.10 -11.63 -8.29
N VAL A 153 -7.14 -11.17 -7.05
CA VAL A 153 -6.98 -12.02 -5.86
C VAL A 153 -8.21 -11.85 -4.98
N SER A 154 -8.93 -12.94 -4.69
CA SER A 154 -10.18 -12.87 -3.90
C SER A 154 -9.93 -12.75 -2.40
N GLN A 155 -8.92 -13.47 -1.91
CA GLN A 155 -8.50 -13.49 -0.51
C GLN A 155 -6.99 -13.77 -0.47
N SER A 156 -6.29 -13.12 0.44
CA SER A 156 -4.88 -13.45 0.71
C SER A 156 -4.79 -14.70 1.58
N ASP A 157 -3.81 -15.54 1.28
CA ASP A 157 -3.38 -16.68 2.09
C ASP A 157 -2.04 -16.42 2.80
N LYS A 158 -1.37 -15.30 2.50
CA LYS A 158 -0.07 -14.95 3.11
C LYS A 158 -0.24 -14.71 4.60
N LYS A 159 0.71 -15.22 5.39
CA LYS A 159 0.77 -15.02 6.84
C LYS A 159 2.22 -14.79 7.24
N TYR A 160 2.39 -14.08 8.35
CA TYR A 160 3.68 -13.88 8.99
C TYR A 160 3.71 -14.59 10.35
N SER A 161 4.90 -15.09 10.69
CA SER A 161 5.20 -15.79 11.94
C SER A 161 5.94 -14.88 12.91
#